data_AF-A0A3S1CL99-F1
#
_entry.id   AF-A0A3S1CL99-F1
#
_cell.length_a   1.000
_cell.length_b   1.000
_cell.length_c   1.000
_cell.angle_alpha   90.00
_cell.angle_beta   90.00
_cell.angle_gamma   90.00
#
_symmetry.space_group_name_H-M   'P 1'
#
loop_
_entity.id
_entity.type
_entity.pdbx_description
1 polymer ?
#
loop_
_entity_poly.entity_id
_entity_poly.type
_entity_poly.pdbx_seq_one_letter_code
_entity_poly.pdbx_strand_id
1 'polypeptide(L)'
;METIESKILHYLSHLQDVDYLAAIVNSVSDTELCDIINKLLQSGDNEIIGSTCLFIRELLILGSRHHNREKFVKGYPESLIVKNLEQLLFSPNHFTRKQVVYTLGKACSYSSTRVLNQAFNIYRDTDPILLPRLIGEMGWLGAENFWELLDSMMTSQVYMTRWAVLAVLSEFVGDDPQVKDELFQSKLRFTEQLRQDSNILIQSEAEYEYQLLQFRSSTYNLQRAERKKKRKDLERQYKPAFCFTGISSAFTNHLYTKKLTQYSVTELEIFILDMTQATIVSI
;
A
#
# COMPACT_ATOMS: atom_id res chain seq x y z
N MET A 1 -7.21 -6.34 36.59
CA MET A 1 -6.68 -5.20 35.82
C MET A 1 -6.33 -5.71 34.44
N GLU A 2 -6.73 -5.00 33.40
CA GLU A 2 -6.35 -5.34 32.04
C GLU A 2 -4.85 -5.08 31.82
N THR A 3 -4.13 -6.04 31.21
CA THR A 3 -2.70 -5.91 30.94
C THR A 3 -2.44 -4.92 29.81
N ILE A 4 -1.23 -4.36 29.73
CA ILE A 4 -0.85 -3.47 28.63
C ILE A 4 -0.89 -4.18 27.28
N GLU A 5 -0.49 -5.45 27.25
CA GLU A 5 -0.64 -6.32 26.08
C GLU A 5 -2.10 -6.36 25.60
N SER A 6 -3.06 -6.64 26.50
CA SER A 6 -4.48 -6.65 26.18
C SER A 6 -4.95 -5.31 25.62
N LYS A 7 -4.53 -4.20 26.25
CA LYS A 7 -4.90 -2.85 25.79
C LYS A 7 -4.39 -2.54 24.38
N ILE A 8 -3.16 -2.94 24.05
CA ILE A 8 -2.60 -2.80 22.70
C ILE A 8 -3.41 -3.61 21.69
N LEU A 9 -3.72 -4.87 22.02
CA LEU A 9 -4.46 -5.76 21.12
C LEU A 9 -5.91 -5.34 20.89
N HIS A 10 -6.54 -4.70 21.88
CA HIS A 10 -7.90 -4.17 21.77
C HIS A 10 -7.99 -2.75 21.21
N TYR A 11 -6.87 -2.14 20.81
CA TYR A 11 -6.82 -0.76 20.34
C TYR A 11 -7.75 -0.47 19.14
N LEU A 12 -8.07 -1.46 18.32
CA LEU A 12 -9.02 -1.30 17.21
C LEU A 12 -10.39 -0.76 17.67
N SER A 13 -10.82 -1.08 18.90
CA SER A 13 -12.08 -0.57 19.49
C SER A 13 -11.99 0.89 19.95
N HIS A 14 -10.79 1.46 19.94
CA HIS A 14 -10.43 2.80 20.40
C HIS A 14 -9.69 3.58 19.30
N LEU A 15 -10.03 3.31 18.02
CA LEU A 15 -9.34 3.90 16.89
C LEU A 15 -9.39 5.44 16.96
N GLN A 16 -8.23 6.08 16.77
CA GLN A 16 -8.04 7.54 16.89
C GLN A 16 -8.28 8.14 18.29
N ASP A 17 -8.52 7.31 19.31
CA ASP A 17 -8.64 7.77 20.70
C ASP A 17 -7.24 8.10 21.26
N VAL A 18 -6.94 9.40 21.30
CA VAL A 18 -5.66 9.91 21.78
C VAL A 18 -5.50 9.67 23.28
N ASP A 19 -6.57 9.74 24.07
CA ASP A 19 -6.53 9.58 25.51
C ASP A 19 -6.28 8.12 25.89
N TYR A 20 -6.89 7.18 25.15
CA TYR A 20 -6.62 5.75 25.30
C TYR A 20 -5.15 5.41 25.02
N LEU A 21 -4.58 5.93 23.93
CA LEU A 21 -3.15 5.79 23.65
C LEU A 21 -2.29 6.40 24.78
N ALA A 22 -2.75 7.49 25.41
CA ALA A 22 -2.00 8.19 26.45
C ALA A 22 -1.98 7.36 27.72
N ALA A 23 -3.13 6.77 28.06
CA ALA A 23 -3.29 5.89 29.20
C ALA A 23 -2.37 4.66 29.09
N ILE A 24 -2.18 4.10 27.89
CA ILE A 24 -1.22 3.00 27.68
C ILE A 24 0.22 3.49 27.94
N VAL A 25 0.66 4.55 27.26
CA VAL A 25 2.04 5.02 27.37
C VAL A 25 2.39 5.50 28.78
N ASN A 26 1.47 6.20 29.45
CA ASN A 26 1.71 6.73 30.80
C ASN A 26 1.68 5.64 31.89
N SER A 27 1.24 4.43 31.57
CA SER A 27 1.09 3.35 32.55
C SER A 27 2.33 2.48 32.74
N VAL A 28 3.33 2.62 31.86
CA VAL A 28 4.58 1.84 31.86
C VAL A 28 5.76 2.72 31.47
N SER A 29 6.98 2.25 31.73
CA SER A 29 8.17 2.94 31.21
C SER A 29 8.31 2.77 29.69
N ASP A 30 9.04 3.68 29.03
CA ASP A 30 9.32 3.57 27.58
C ASP A 30 10.02 2.24 27.23
N THR A 31 10.96 1.80 28.06
CA THR A 31 11.66 0.51 27.90
C THR A 31 10.69 -0.66 27.99
N GLU A 32 9.84 -0.67 29.02
CA GLU A 32 8.84 -1.73 29.22
C GLU A 32 7.82 -1.76 28.06
N LEU A 33 7.37 -0.60 27.59
CA LEU A 33 6.50 -0.51 26.42
C LEU A 33 7.19 -1.08 25.17
N CYS A 34 8.46 -0.75 24.95
CA CYS A 34 9.23 -1.31 23.84
C CYS A 34 9.35 -2.84 23.94
N ASP A 35 9.64 -3.38 25.12
CA ASP A 35 9.75 -4.82 25.35
C ASP A 35 8.42 -5.53 25.08
N ILE A 36 7.30 -4.95 25.53
CA ILE A 36 5.96 -5.46 25.26
C ILE A 36 5.67 -5.46 23.76
N ILE A 37 5.92 -4.35 23.06
CA ILE A 37 5.70 -4.25 21.61
C ILE A 37 6.55 -5.29 20.86
N ASN A 38 7.82 -5.43 21.21
CA ASN A 38 8.72 -6.39 20.59
C ASN A 38 8.25 -7.83 20.80
N LYS A 39 7.81 -8.17 22.02
CA LYS A 39 7.23 -9.49 22.32
C LYS A 39 6.00 -9.77 21.45
N LEU A 40 5.11 -8.79 21.28
CA LEU A 40 3.91 -8.95 20.45
C LEU A 40 4.27 -9.11 18.97
N LEU A 41 5.22 -8.33 18.44
CA LEU A 41 5.73 -8.46 17.06
C LEU A 41 6.37 -9.84 16.80
N GLN A 42 6.97 -10.45 17.82
CA GLN A 42 7.62 -11.77 17.73
C GLN A 42 6.70 -12.94 18.07
N SER A 43 5.40 -12.70 18.27
CA SER A 43 4.44 -13.73 18.70
C SER A 43 4.24 -14.88 17.69
N GLY A 44 4.55 -14.66 16.41
CA GLY A 44 4.24 -15.59 15.31
C GLY A 44 2.76 -15.62 14.92
N ASP A 45 1.90 -14.89 15.63
CA ASP A 45 0.48 -14.76 15.36
C ASP A 45 0.20 -13.52 14.52
N ASN A 46 -0.45 -13.72 13.37
CA ASN A 46 -0.62 -12.66 12.38
C ASN A 46 -1.64 -11.59 12.80
N GLU A 47 -2.64 -11.96 13.60
CA GLU A 47 -3.62 -11.02 14.14
C GLU A 47 -2.96 -10.14 15.21
N ILE A 48 -2.16 -10.75 16.10
CA ILE A 48 -1.37 -10.02 17.09
C ILE A 48 -0.38 -9.06 16.42
N ILE A 49 0.36 -9.52 15.41
CA ILE A 49 1.30 -8.67 14.66
C ILE A 49 0.56 -7.52 13.97
N GLY A 50 -0.58 -7.81 13.34
CA GLY A 50 -1.42 -6.81 12.66
C GLY A 50 -1.93 -5.72 13.61
N SER A 51 -2.49 -6.12 14.76
CA SER A 51 -2.98 -5.21 15.80
C SER A 51 -1.85 -4.37 16.42
N THR A 52 -0.68 -4.99 16.64
CA THR A 52 0.51 -4.30 17.15
C THR A 52 1.01 -3.27 16.13
N CYS A 53 1.06 -3.62 14.84
CA CYS A 53 1.38 -2.70 13.76
C CYS A 53 0.42 -1.49 13.72
N LEU A 54 -0.88 -1.72 13.88
CA LEU A 54 -1.88 -0.65 13.96
C LEU A 54 -1.61 0.29 15.15
N PHE A 55 -1.39 -0.28 16.33
CA PHE A 55 -1.09 0.49 17.53
C PHE A 55 0.18 1.35 17.35
N ILE A 56 1.27 0.79 16.82
CA ILE A 56 2.53 1.53 16.57
C ILE A 56 2.26 2.73 15.65
N ARG A 57 1.55 2.53 14.54
CA ARG A 57 1.24 3.61 13.58
C ARG A 57 0.49 4.75 14.24
N GLU A 58 -0.62 4.45 14.91
CA GLU A 58 -1.45 5.49 15.53
C GLU A 58 -0.72 6.16 16.70
N LEU A 59 0.09 5.42 17.45
CA LEU A 59 0.93 5.98 18.50
C LEU A 59 1.92 7.00 17.93
N LEU A 60 2.57 6.73 16.80
CA LEU A 60 3.55 7.65 16.21
C LEU A 60 2.88 8.84 15.51
N ILE A 61 1.77 8.62 14.80
CA ILE A 61 1.04 9.67 14.08
C ILE A 61 0.36 10.64 15.06
N LEU A 62 -0.45 10.10 15.98
CA LEU A 62 -1.26 10.91 16.90
C LEU A 62 -0.50 11.27 18.17
N GLY A 63 0.49 10.48 18.55
CA GLY A 63 1.23 10.71 19.80
C GLY A 63 2.10 11.95 19.82
N SER A 64 2.48 12.48 18.65
CA SER A 64 3.13 13.80 18.52
C SER A 64 2.34 14.94 19.19
N ARG A 65 1.04 14.75 19.43
CA ARG A 65 0.16 15.73 20.09
C ARG A 65 0.23 15.71 21.62
N HIS A 66 1.04 14.84 22.25
CA HIS A 66 1.13 14.69 23.70
C HIS A 66 2.57 14.74 24.24
N HIS A 67 2.82 15.59 25.24
CA HIS A 67 4.16 15.88 25.80
C HIS A 67 4.95 14.64 26.28
N ASN A 68 4.31 13.69 26.97
CA ASN A 68 5.00 12.48 27.44
C ASN A 68 5.44 11.52 26.33
N ARG A 69 5.01 11.71 25.08
CA ARG A 69 5.31 10.79 23.97
C ARG A 69 6.48 11.24 23.10
N GLU A 70 6.96 12.47 23.29
CA GLU A 70 8.08 13.01 22.51
C GLU A 70 9.36 12.16 22.69
N LYS A 71 9.56 11.56 23.87
CA LYS A 71 10.70 10.67 24.14
C LYS A 71 10.61 9.36 23.34
N PHE A 72 9.46 8.69 23.39
CA PHE A 72 9.23 7.46 22.61
C PHE A 72 9.40 7.72 21.11
N VAL A 73 8.81 8.81 20.59
CA VAL A 73 8.94 9.19 19.17
C VAL A 73 10.39 9.45 18.78
N LYS A 74 11.18 10.12 19.63
CA LYS A 74 12.61 10.36 19.38
C LYS A 74 13.44 9.09 19.41
N GLY A 75 13.12 8.12 20.28
CA GLY A 75 13.84 6.85 20.39
C GLY A 75 13.44 5.80 19.35
N TYR A 76 12.26 5.95 18.74
CA TYR A 76 11.71 4.96 17.81
C TYR A 76 12.65 4.60 16.63
N PRO A 77 13.29 5.55 15.92
CA PRO A 77 14.10 5.21 14.74
C PRO A 77 15.27 4.25 15.00
N GLU A 78 15.82 4.27 16.22
CA GLU A 78 16.96 3.42 16.64
C GLU A 78 16.51 2.20 17.47
N SER A 79 15.20 2.07 17.70
CA SER A 79 14.64 1.05 18.57
C SER A 79 14.71 -0.36 17.99
N LEU A 80 14.61 -1.36 18.87
CA LEU A 80 14.45 -2.75 18.47
C LEU A 80 13.10 -3.01 17.74
N ILE A 81 12.11 -2.12 17.91
CA ILE A 81 10.82 -2.21 17.21
C ILE A 81 11.04 -2.09 15.70
N VAL A 82 11.82 -1.09 15.26
CA VAL A 82 12.13 -0.91 13.82
C VAL A 82 12.86 -2.12 13.28
N LYS A 83 13.86 -2.65 14.00
CA LYS A 83 14.60 -3.85 13.58
C LYS A 83 13.70 -5.08 13.45
N ASN A 84 12.76 -5.28 14.39
CA ASN A 84 11.80 -6.37 14.33
C ASN A 84 10.82 -6.20 13.16
N LEU A 85 10.34 -4.97 12.90
CA LEU A 85 9.53 -4.69 11.72
C LEU A 85 10.30 -4.99 10.43
N GLU A 86 11.55 -4.55 10.31
CA GLU A 86 12.41 -4.84 9.16
C GLU A 86 12.60 -6.35 8.92
N GLN A 87 12.70 -7.16 9.98
CA GLN A 87 12.73 -8.63 9.85
C GLN A 87 11.40 -9.19 9.37
N LEU A 88 10.27 -8.69 9.90
CA LEU A 88 8.93 -9.14 9.51
C LEU A 88 8.56 -8.78 8.07
N LEU A 89 9.26 -7.83 7.42
CA LEU A 89 9.12 -7.59 5.97
C LEU A 89 9.39 -8.85 5.15
N PHE A 90 10.21 -9.76 5.67
CA PHE A 90 10.57 -11.01 5.00
C PHE A 90 9.77 -12.22 5.51
N SER A 91 8.69 -11.97 6.26
CA SER A 91 7.76 -13.02 6.69
C SER A 91 7.16 -13.75 5.48
N PRO A 92 6.93 -15.07 5.53
CA PRO A 92 6.19 -15.78 4.50
C PRO A 92 4.73 -15.27 4.39
N ASN A 93 4.17 -14.69 5.45
CA ASN A 93 2.79 -14.22 5.43
C ASN A 93 2.64 -12.88 4.67
N HIS A 94 1.89 -12.90 3.57
CA HIS A 94 1.57 -11.72 2.77
C HIS A 94 0.89 -10.58 3.56
N PHE A 95 -0.07 -10.90 4.43
CA PHE A 95 -0.74 -9.91 5.27
C PHE A 95 0.23 -9.23 6.24
N THR A 96 1.14 -10.01 6.84
CA THR A 96 2.18 -9.47 7.73
C THR A 96 3.08 -8.51 6.96
N ARG A 97 3.59 -8.90 5.78
CA ARG A 97 4.40 -8.01 4.94
C ARG A 97 3.67 -6.70 4.64
N LYS A 98 2.41 -6.78 4.23
CA LYS A 98 1.58 -5.60 3.90
C LYS A 98 1.40 -4.66 5.11
N GLN A 99 1.17 -5.21 6.30
CA GLN A 99 1.05 -4.42 7.53
C GLN A 99 2.37 -3.75 7.90
N VAL A 100 3.48 -4.48 7.81
CA VAL A 100 4.81 -3.99 8.17
C VAL A 100 5.27 -2.88 7.23
N VAL A 101 5.13 -3.07 5.91
CA VAL A 101 5.43 -2.02 4.92
C VAL A 101 4.66 -0.74 5.25
N TYR A 102 3.37 -0.87 5.55
CA TYR A 102 2.57 0.31 5.92
C TYR A 102 3.05 0.97 7.20
N THR A 103 3.39 0.15 8.21
CA THR A 103 3.86 0.65 9.50
C THR A 103 5.16 1.41 9.33
N LEU A 104 6.15 0.87 8.63
CA LEU A 104 7.42 1.56 8.37
C LEU A 104 7.23 2.87 7.60
N GLY A 105 6.36 2.87 6.57
CA GLY A 105 6.04 4.08 5.80
C GLY A 105 5.41 5.18 6.64
N LYS A 106 4.33 4.86 7.37
CA LYS A 106 3.58 5.85 8.18
C LYS A 106 4.25 6.25 9.48
N ALA A 107 5.15 5.41 9.98
CA ALA A 107 6.04 5.74 11.08
C ALA A 107 7.22 6.64 10.66
N CYS A 108 7.32 7.01 9.38
CA CYS A 108 8.43 7.78 8.83
C CYS A 108 9.80 7.12 9.13
N SER A 109 9.89 5.80 9.00
CA SER A 109 11.13 5.04 9.20
C SER A 109 12.10 5.24 8.03
N TYR A 110 12.66 6.44 7.87
CA TYR A 110 13.56 6.81 6.78
C TYR A 110 14.81 5.91 6.69
N SER A 111 15.31 5.43 7.83
CA SER A 111 16.43 4.49 7.90
C SER A 111 16.14 3.13 7.28
N SER A 112 14.86 2.75 7.15
CA SER A 112 14.43 1.45 6.62
C SER A 112 14.31 1.41 5.10
N THR A 113 14.53 2.53 4.39
CA THR A 113 14.48 2.61 2.91
C THR A 113 15.38 1.58 2.22
N ARG A 114 16.56 1.29 2.80
CA ARG A 114 17.46 0.24 2.28
C ARG A 114 16.83 -1.15 2.37
N VAL A 115 16.17 -1.48 3.49
CA VAL A 115 15.54 -2.79 3.70
C VAL A 115 14.28 -2.92 2.84
N LEU A 116 13.51 -1.84 2.68
CA LEU A 116 12.37 -1.79 1.76
C LEU A 116 12.80 -2.02 0.30
N ASN A 117 13.93 -1.44 -0.12
CA ASN A 117 14.54 -1.71 -1.42
C ASN A 117 14.93 -3.19 -1.59
N GLN A 118 15.47 -3.83 -0.54
CA GLN A 118 15.76 -5.27 -0.56
C GLN A 118 14.48 -6.10 -0.69
N ALA A 119 13.43 -5.75 0.07
CA ALA A 119 12.13 -6.39 -0.03
C ALA A 119 11.55 -6.26 -1.44
N PHE A 120 11.68 -5.09 -2.08
CA PHE A 120 11.25 -4.90 -3.46
C PHE A 120 11.93 -5.89 -4.40
N ASN A 121 13.25 -6.01 -4.33
CA ASN A 121 14.00 -6.91 -5.22
C ASN A 121 13.60 -8.38 -5.04
N ILE A 122 13.24 -8.81 -3.83
CA ILE A 122 12.78 -10.18 -3.56
C ILE A 122 11.35 -10.38 -4.08
N TYR A 123 10.47 -9.39 -3.88
CA TYR A 123 9.04 -9.52 -4.11
C TYR A 123 8.56 -9.06 -5.48
N ARG A 124 9.40 -8.37 -6.26
CA ARG A 124 9.05 -7.77 -7.57
C ARG A 124 8.27 -8.72 -8.49
N ASP A 125 8.71 -9.96 -8.60
CA ASP A 125 8.11 -10.94 -9.51
C ASP A 125 7.45 -12.11 -8.77
N THR A 126 7.29 -12.02 -7.45
CA THR A 126 6.72 -13.09 -6.61
C THR A 126 5.50 -12.66 -5.80
N ASP A 127 5.37 -11.37 -5.50
CA ASP A 127 4.21 -10.79 -4.80
C ASP A 127 3.77 -9.46 -5.44
N PRO A 128 3.12 -9.50 -6.62
CA PRO A 128 2.66 -8.29 -7.29
C PRO A 128 1.67 -7.46 -6.47
N ILE A 129 0.94 -8.08 -5.54
CA ILE A 129 -0.09 -7.42 -4.71
C ILE A 129 0.55 -6.52 -3.65
N LEU A 130 1.73 -6.88 -3.15
CA LEU A 130 2.48 -6.07 -2.19
C LEU A 130 3.07 -4.81 -2.84
N LEU A 131 3.43 -4.86 -4.12
CA LEU A 131 4.23 -3.82 -4.77
C LEU A 131 3.64 -2.42 -4.72
N PRO A 132 2.33 -2.18 -4.99
CA PRO A 132 1.78 -0.84 -4.91
C PRO A 132 2.02 -0.18 -3.55
N ARG A 133 1.79 -0.95 -2.48
CA ARG A 133 2.00 -0.50 -1.12
C ARG A 133 3.47 -0.26 -0.82
N LEU A 134 4.34 -1.18 -1.23
CA LEU A 134 5.78 -1.07 -0.99
C LEU A 134 6.37 0.16 -1.67
N ILE A 135 6.09 0.33 -2.96
CA ILE A 135 6.55 1.47 -3.74
C ILE A 135 5.91 2.78 -3.27
N GLY A 136 4.62 2.78 -2.95
CA GLY A 136 3.93 3.96 -2.41
C GLY A 136 4.57 4.47 -1.12
N GLU A 137 4.85 3.58 -0.15
CA GLU A 137 5.53 3.98 1.09
C GLU A 137 7.00 4.34 0.87
N MET A 138 7.71 3.71 -0.08
CA MET A 138 9.06 4.14 -0.44
C MET A 138 9.09 5.54 -1.06
N GLY A 139 8.12 5.86 -1.93
CA GLY A 139 7.94 7.20 -2.47
C GLY A 139 7.62 8.22 -1.36
N TRP A 140 6.77 7.85 -0.41
CA TRP A 140 6.48 8.67 0.77
C TRP A 140 7.71 8.96 1.63
N LEU A 141 8.61 7.98 1.77
CA LEU A 141 9.87 8.13 2.50
C LEU A 141 10.96 8.86 1.69
N GLY A 142 10.68 9.26 0.44
CA GLY A 142 11.62 10.00 -0.40
C GLY A 142 12.72 9.12 -1.02
N ALA A 143 12.42 7.87 -1.35
CA ALA A 143 13.38 6.99 -2.04
C ALA A 143 13.84 7.61 -3.38
N GLU A 144 15.14 7.85 -3.52
CA GLU A 144 15.74 8.51 -4.69
C GLU A 144 15.55 7.69 -5.98
N ASN A 145 15.51 6.36 -5.85
CA ASN A 145 15.38 5.42 -6.97
C ASN A 145 13.92 5.11 -7.34
N PHE A 146 12.93 5.87 -6.85
CA PHE A 146 11.51 5.59 -7.04
C PHE A 146 11.11 5.31 -8.49
N TRP A 147 11.55 6.17 -9.43
CA TRP A 147 11.22 6.02 -10.85
C TRP A 147 11.88 4.80 -11.49
N GLU A 148 13.10 4.48 -11.07
CA GLU A 148 13.86 3.33 -11.56
C GLU A 148 13.21 2.01 -11.13
N LEU A 149 12.60 1.99 -9.94
CA LEU A 149 11.82 0.85 -9.46
C LEU A 149 10.57 0.63 -10.33
N LEU A 150 9.89 1.71 -10.73
CA LEU A 150 8.76 1.64 -11.65
C LEU A 150 9.17 1.20 -13.05
N ASP A 151 10.24 1.76 -13.61
CA ASP A 151 10.79 1.33 -14.90
C ASP A 151 11.22 -0.16 -14.85
N SER A 152 11.73 -0.62 -13.70
CA SER A 152 11.98 -2.04 -13.47
C SER A 152 10.67 -2.84 -13.51
N MET A 153 9.62 -2.46 -12.77
CA MET A 153 8.33 -3.17 -12.83
C MET A 153 7.77 -3.29 -14.25
N MET A 154 7.89 -2.23 -15.07
CA MET A 154 7.44 -2.19 -16.47
C MET A 154 8.09 -3.24 -17.38
N THR A 155 9.29 -3.72 -17.06
CA THR A 155 10.03 -4.71 -17.86
C THR A 155 9.89 -6.15 -17.34
N SER A 156 9.07 -6.36 -16.30
CA SER A 156 8.85 -7.70 -15.74
C SER A 156 8.20 -8.64 -16.74
N GLN A 157 8.56 -9.92 -16.70
CA GLN A 157 7.86 -10.97 -17.45
C GLN A 157 6.50 -11.29 -16.83
N VAL A 158 6.33 -11.04 -15.52
CA VAL A 158 5.07 -11.22 -14.81
C VAL A 158 4.15 -10.04 -15.14
N TYR A 159 3.10 -10.28 -15.92
CA TYR A 159 2.23 -9.18 -16.36
C TYR A 159 1.55 -8.48 -15.18
N MET A 160 1.23 -9.18 -14.09
CA MET A 160 0.66 -8.57 -12.89
C MET A 160 1.60 -7.55 -12.23
N THR A 161 2.93 -7.75 -12.33
CA THR A 161 3.92 -6.78 -11.86
C THR A 161 3.89 -5.51 -12.70
N ARG A 162 3.81 -5.65 -14.04
CA ARG A 162 3.61 -4.50 -14.94
C ARG A 162 2.27 -3.81 -14.68
N TRP A 163 1.22 -4.59 -14.43
CA TRP A 163 -0.13 -4.09 -14.16
C TRP A 163 -0.19 -3.27 -12.86
N ALA A 164 0.52 -3.72 -11.82
CA ALA A 164 0.60 -3.05 -10.53
C ALA A 164 1.14 -1.61 -10.61
N VAL A 165 1.87 -1.26 -11.68
CA VAL A 165 2.34 0.12 -11.93
C VAL A 165 1.16 1.10 -11.99
N LEU A 166 0.02 0.74 -12.61
CA LEU A 166 -1.16 1.61 -12.66
C LEU A 166 -1.69 1.91 -11.26
N ALA A 167 -1.71 0.91 -10.38
CA ALA A 167 -2.13 1.09 -8.99
C ALA A 167 -1.18 2.04 -8.25
N VAL A 168 0.14 1.90 -8.41
CA VAL A 168 1.11 2.84 -7.84
C VAL A 168 0.84 4.27 -8.31
N LEU A 169 0.72 4.48 -9.63
CA LEU A 169 0.54 5.82 -10.22
C LEU A 169 -0.77 6.48 -9.77
N SER A 170 -1.80 5.68 -9.49
CA SER A 170 -3.10 6.17 -9.03
C SER A 170 -3.07 6.74 -7.59
N GLU A 171 -2.11 6.32 -6.76
CA GLU A 171 -2.01 6.80 -5.37
C GLU A 171 -1.47 8.22 -5.27
N PHE A 172 -0.66 8.65 -6.24
CA PHE A 172 -0.12 10.00 -6.24
C PHE A 172 -1.20 11.00 -6.60
N VAL A 173 -1.40 12.00 -5.75
CA VAL A 173 -2.34 13.11 -5.99
C VAL A 173 -1.56 14.42 -5.95
N GLY A 174 -2.06 15.44 -6.66
CA GLY A 174 -1.43 16.77 -6.66
C GLY A 174 -0.61 17.10 -7.91
N ASP A 175 -0.62 16.23 -8.92
CA ASP A 175 -0.11 16.54 -10.25
C ASP A 175 -0.97 17.61 -10.95
N ASP A 176 -0.31 18.61 -11.53
CA ASP A 176 -0.96 19.69 -12.27
C ASP A 176 -0.85 19.46 -13.79
N PRO A 177 -1.96 19.20 -14.51
CA PRO A 177 -1.93 18.98 -15.94
C PRO A 177 -1.62 20.24 -16.78
N GLN A 178 -1.56 21.44 -16.17
CA GLN A 178 -1.27 22.70 -16.85
C GLN A 178 0.20 23.11 -16.75
N VAL A 179 0.91 22.61 -15.75
CA VAL A 179 2.33 22.88 -15.54
C VAL A 179 3.15 21.78 -16.24
N LYS A 180 4.43 22.04 -16.54
CA LYS A 180 5.39 20.96 -16.83
C LYS A 180 5.70 20.16 -15.57
N ASP A 181 4.66 19.67 -14.91
CA ASP A 181 4.71 18.90 -13.68
C ASP A 181 5.34 17.53 -13.98
N GLU A 182 6.49 17.26 -13.37
CA GLU A 182 7.25 16.04 -13.63
C GLU A 182 6.47 14.78 -13.27
N LEU A 183 5.63 14.85 -12.23
CA LEU A 183 4.76 13.76 -11.82
C LEU A 183 3.68 13.49 -12.88
N PHE A 184 2.98 14.51 -13.38
CA PHE A 184 2.01 14.38 -14.47
C PHE A 184 2.66 13.77 -15.74
N GLN A 185 3.82 14.29 -16.14
CA GLN A 185 4.53 13.79 -17.34
C GLN A 185 4.99 12.34 -17.16
N SER A 186 5.50 11.99 -15.97
CA SER A 186 5.90 10.62 -15.67
C SER A 186 4.72 9.67 -15.69
N LYS A 187 3.59 10.03 -15.05
CA LYS A 187 2.34 9.26 -15.10
C LYS A 187 1.87 9.05 -16.53
N LEU A 188 1.85 10.11 -17.33
CA LEU A 188 1.43 10.04 -18.73
C LEU A 188 2.34 9.09 -19.53
N ARG A 189 3.66 9.20 -19.37
CA ARG A 189 4.66 8.33 -20.03
C ARG A 189 4.44 6.85 -19.70
N PHE A 190 4.35 6.50 -18.42
CA PHE A 190 4.13 5.11 -18.00
C PHE A 190 2.79 4.56 -18.49
N THR A 191 1.73 5.36 -18.36
CA THR A 191 0.39 4.96 -18.81
C THR A 191 0.37 4.75 -20.32
N GLU A 192 1.02 5.62 -21.09
CA GLU A 192 1.12 5.49 -22.54
C GLU A 192 1.88 4.23 -22.97
N GLN A 193 2.95 3.86 -22.27
CA GLN A 193 3.65 2.59 -22.49
C GLN A 193 2.75 1.37 -22.18
N LEU A 194 2.02 1.39 -21.06
CA LEU A 194 1.15 0.28 -20.66
C LEU A 194 -0.06 0.08 -21.58
N ARG A 195 -0.50 1.11 -22.30
CA ARG A 195 -1.52 0.97 -23.36
C ARG A 195 -1.07 0.05 -24.50
N GLN A 196 0.23 -0.09 -24.69
CA GLN A 196 0.83 -0.96 -25.70
C GLN A 196 1.28 -2.31 -25.12
N ASP A 197 0.96 -2.61 -23.85
CA ASP A 197 1.32 -3.90 -23.23
C ASP A 197 0.69 -5.06 -24.00
N SER A 198 1.30 -6.24 -24.01
CA SER A 198 0.72 -7.42 -24.67
C SER A 198 -0.52 -7.98 -23.95
N ASN A 199 -0.71 -7.69 -22.66
CA ASN A 199 -1.83 -8.20 -21.88
C ASN A 199 -3.05 -7.26 -21.96
N ILE A 200 -4.19 -7.80 -22.41
CA ILE A 200 -5.42 -7.04 -22.63
C ILE A 200 -5.99 -6.36 -21.37
N LEU A 201 -5.80 -6.95 -20.18
CA LEU A 201 -6.28 -6.36 -18.93
C LEU A 201 -5.51 -5.07 -18.64
N ILE A 202 -4.19 -5.11 -18.83
CA ILE A 202 -3.30 -3.94 -18.68
C ILE A 202 -3.66 -2.87 -19.70
N GLN A 203 -3.75 -3.24 -20.99
CA GLN A 203 -4.12 -2.30 -22.05
C GLN A 203 -5.43 -1.58 -21.74
N SER A 204 -6.46 -2.32 -21.30
CA SER A 204 -7.78 -1.78 -21.04
C SER A 204 -7.81 -0.78 -19.88
N GLU A 205 -7.13 -1.09 -18.77
CA GLU A 205 -7.03 -0.16 -17.63
C GLU A 205 -6.13 1.04 -17.97
N ALA A 206 -5.01 0.81 -18.66
CA ALA A 206 -4.11 1.88 -19.07
C ALA A 206 -4.77 2.85 -20.07
N GLU A 207 -5.60 2.35 -21.00
CA GLU A 207 -6.38 3.21 -21.90
C GLU A 207 -7.34 4.08 -21.11
N TYR A 208 -8.08 3.50 -20.16
CA TYR A 208 -8.99 4.26 -19.30
C TYR A 208 -8.26 5.34 -18.49
N GLU A 209 -7.14 5.01 -17.85
CA GLU A 209 -6.33 5.98 -17.09
C GLU A 209 -5.74 7.06 -17.98
N TYR A 210 -5.30 6.73 -19.19
CA TYR A 210 -4.83 7.71 -20.16
C TYR A 210 -5.93 8.69 -20.55
N GLN A 211 -7.13 8.19 -20.83
CA GLN A 211 -8.28 9.05 -21.12
C GLN A 211 -8.63 9.95 -19.93
N LEU A 212 -8.52 9.46 -18.69
CA LEU A 212 -8.69 10.28 -17.49
C LEU A 212 -7.64 11.39 -17.37
N LEU A 213 -6.37 11.11 -17.68
CA LEU A 213 -5.30 12.11 -17.70
C LEU A 213 -5.54 13.19 -18.78
N GLN A 214 -5.88 12.77 -20.00
CA GLN A 214 -6.24 13.69 -21.10
C GLN A 214 -7.48 14.52 -20.76
N PHE A 215 -8.47 13.89 -20.14
CA PHE A 215 -9.67 14.56 -19.66
C PHE A 215 -9.35 15.62 -18.60
N ARG A 216 -8.46 15.34 -17.64
CA ARG A 216 -8.05 16.32 -16.62
C ARG A 216 -7.42 17.56 -17.25
N SER A 217 -6.57 17.38 -18.26
CA SER A 217 -5.95 18.49 -19.00
C SER A 217 -6.98 19.29 -19.82
N SER A 218 -7.79 18.61 -20.64
CA SER A 218 -8.74 19.24 -21.56
C SER A 218 -9.98 19.84 -20.90
N THR A 219 -10.31 19.46 -19.66
CA THR A 219 -11.51 19.93 -18.94
C THR A 219 -11.24 20.81 -17.75
N TYR A 220 -9.98 21.23 -17.54
CA TYR A 220 -9.57 22.00 -16.37
C TYR A 220 -10.42 23.27 -16.15
N ASN A 221 -10.67 24.03 -17.22
CA ASN A 221 -11.44 25.29 -17.17
C ASN A 221 -12.97 25.10 -17.29
N LEU A 222 -13.48 23.87 -17.38
CA LEU A 222 -14.91 23.62 -17.53
C LEU A 222 -15.66 23.77 -16.21
N GLN A 223 -16.92 24.19 -16.29
CA GLN A 223 -17.79 24.20 -15.13
C GLN A 223 -18.00 22.78 -14.57
N ARG A 224 -18.16 22.68 -13.24
CA ARG A 224 -18.28 21.39 -12.54
C ARG A 224 -19.38 20.48 -13.12
N ALA A 225 -20.51 21.04 -13.52
CA ALA A 225 -21.63 20.28 -14.09
C ALA A 225 -21.27 19.66 -15.45
N GLU A 226 -20.66 20.44 -16.34
CA GLU A 226 -20.20 19.98 -17.66
C GLU A 226 -19.09 18.94 -17.54
N ARG A 227 -18.13 19.19 -16.64
CA ARG A 227 -17.06 18.24 -16.32
C ARG A 227 -17.64 16.92 -15.82
N LYS A 228 -18.63 16.94 -14.93
CA LYS A 228 -19.33 15.72 -14.46
C LYS A 228 -20.02 14.97 -15.58
N LYS A 229 -20.67 15.68 -16.53
CA LYS A 229 -21.32 15.05 -17.69
C LYS A 229 -20.30 14.35 -18.59
N LYS A 230 -19.26 15.07 -19.02
CA LYS A 230 -18.20 14.51 -19.88
C LYS A 230 -17.46 13.35 -19.22
N ARG A 231 -17.21 13.41 -17.90
CA ARG A 231 -16.62 12.29 -17.15
C ARG A 231 -17.47 11.03 -17.21
N LYS A 232 -18.80 11.16 -17.07
CA LYS A 232 -19.70 10.00 -17.19
C LYS A 232 -19.67 9.37 -18.57
N ASP A 233 -19.55 10.19 -19.62
CA ASP A 233 -19.47 9.68 -20.99
C ASP A 233 -18.15 8.94 -21.24
N LEU A 234 -17.03 9.46 -20.72
CA LEU A 234 -15.74 8.75 -20.71
C LEU A 234 -15.82 7.42 -19.97
N GLU A 235 -16.37 7.42 -18.75
CA GLU A 235 -16.56 6.20 -17.95
C GLU A 235 -17.42 5.16 -18.67
N ARG A 236 -18.45 5.57 -19.42
CA ARG A 236 -19.27 4.64 -20.22
C ARG A 236 -18.50 4.00 -21.37
N GLN A 237 -17.55 4.73 -21.96
CA GLN A 237 -16.85 4.28 -23.15
C GLN A 237 -15.61 3.44 -22.81
N TYR A 238 -14.89 3.80 -21.76
CA TYR A 238 -13.53 3.30 -21.52
C TYR A 238 -13.36 2.52 -20.21
N LYS A 239 -14.30 2.60 -19.26
CA LYS A 239 -14.11 1.97 -17.95
C LYS A 239 -13.89 0.46 -18.11
N PRO A 240 -12.78 -0.09 -17.60
CA PRO A 240 -12.48 -1.50 -17.77
C PRO A 240 -13.39 -2.34 -16.87
N ALA A 241 -13.66 -3.58 -17.29
CA ALA A 241 -14.39 -4.54 -16.46
C ALA A 241 -13.58 -4.95 -15.23
N PHE A 242 -12.25 -5.02 -15.37
CA PHE A 242 -11.32 -5.39 -14.32
C PHE A 242 -10.22 -4.34 -14.21
N CYS A 243 -9.84 -4.01 -12.98
CA CYS A 243 -8.67 -3.21 -12.68
C CYS A 243 -7.78 -3.93 -11.66
N PHE A 244 -6.50 -3.61 -11.64
CA PHE A 244 -5.53 -4.26 -10.76
C PHE A 244 -5.97 -4.17 -9.29
N THR A 245 -6.37 -2.98 -8.83
CA THR A 245 -6.82 -2.76 -7.43
C THR A 245 -8.06 -3.60 -7.10
N GLY A 246 -8.98 -3.75 -8.05
CA GLY A 246 -10.18 -4.57 -7.89
C GLY A 246 -9.86 -6.06 -7.76
N ILE A 247 -9.05 -6.58 -8.68
CA ILE A 247 -8.57 -7.97 -8.66
C ILE A 247 -7.75 -8.26 -7.41
N SER A 248 -6.81 -7.39 -7.07
CA SER A 248 -5.95 -7.48 -5.88
C SER A 248 -6.79 -7.56 -4.61
N SER A 249 -7.83 -6.73 -4.50
CA SER A 249 -8.76 -6.74 -3.36
C SER A 249 -9.58 -8.02 -3.31
N ALA A 250 -10.12 -8.47 -4.44
CA ALA A 250 -10.89 -9.71 -4.53
C ALA A 250 -10.04 -10.94 -4.15
N PHE A 251 -8.80 -11.01 -4.63
CA PHE A 251 -7.88 -12.09 -4.30
C PHE A 251 -7.43 -12.03 -2.83
N THR A 252 -7.14 -10.84 -2.30
CA THR A 252 -6.82 -10.67 -0.87
C THR A 252 -7.97 -11.19 0.01
N ASN A 253 -9.22 -10.90 -0.35
CA ASN A 253 -10.40 -11.41 0.35
C ASN A 253 -10.55 -12.93 0.19
N HIS A 254 -10.22 -13.48 -0.98
CA HIS A 254 -10.18 -14.92 -1.20
C HIS A 254 -9.17 -15.60 -0.26
N LEU A 255 -7.93 -15.09 -0.21
CA LEU A 255 -6.88 -15.58 0.69
C LEU A 255 -7.35 -15.54 2.15
N TYR A 256 -7.92 -14.42 2.60
CA TYR A 256 -8.44 -14.27 3.95
C TYR A 256 -9.55 -15.28 4.27
N THR A 257 -10.55 -15.40 3.38
CA THR A 257 -11.68 -16.33 3.56
C THR A 257 -11.23 -17.79 3.61
N LYS A 258 -10.19 -18.14 2.84
CA LYS A 258 -9.59 -19.47 2.80
C LYS A 258 -8.52 -19.69 3.87
N LYS A 259 -8.23 -18.68 4.70
CA LYS A 259 -7.14 -18.68 5.70
C LYS A 259 -5.76 -19.00 5.08
N LEU A 260 -5.56 -18.61 3.83
CA LEU A 260 -4.29 -18.72 3.14
C LEU A 260 -3.46 -17.47 3.42
N THR A 261 -2.24 -17.67 3.91
CA THR A 261 -1.32 -16.56 4.25
C THR A 261 -0.22 -16.36 3.21
N GLN A 262 -0.12 -17.30 2.27
CA GLN A 262 0.86 -17.35 1.20
C GLN A 262 0.14 -17.62 -0.11
N TYR A 263 0.74 -17.17 -1.20
CA TYR A 263 0.29 -17.46 -2.54
C TYR A 263 1.47 -17.40 -3.51
N SER A 264 1.31 -18.03 -4.66
CA SER A 264 2.21 -17.99 -5.81
C SER A 264 1.59 -17.16 -6.93
N VAL A 265 2.42 -16.61 -7.82
CA VAL A 265 1.95 -15.86 -8.99
C VAL A 265 0.99 -16.69 -9.84
N THR A 266 1.25 -17.99 -10.01
CA THR A 266 0.37 -18.91 -10.75
C THR A 266 -1.01 -19.05 -10.12
N GLU A 267 -1.13 -19.10 -8.79
CA GLU A 267 -2.43 -19.13 -8.12
C GLU A 267 -3.21 -17.84 -8.35
N LEU A 268 -2.53 -16.68 -8.37
CA LEU A 268 -3.14 -15.40 -8.72
C LEU A 268 -3.58 -15.38 -10.19
N GLU A 269 -2.78 -15.91 -11.12
CA GLU A 269 -3.15 -16.02 -12.54
C GLU A 269 -4.39 -16.88 -12.74
N ILE A 270 -4.45 -18.05 -12.12
CA ILE A 270 -5.62 -18.93 -12.17
C ILE A 270 -6.86 -18.20 -11.64
N PHE A 271 -6.75 -17.51 -10.50
CA PHE A 271 -7.85 -16.74 -9.95
C PHE A 271 -8.36 -15.65 -10.91
N ILE A 272 -7.46 -14.94 -11.60
CA ILE A 272 -7.82 -13.92 -12.60
C ILE A 272 -8.51 -14.56 -13.80
N LEU A 273 -8.00 -15.70 -14.28
CA LEU A 273 -8.61 -16.45 -15.40
C LEU A 273 -10.04 -16.87 -15.05
N ASP A 274 -10.26 -17.42 -13.85
CA ASP A 274 -11.58 -17.85 -13.40
C ASP A 274 -12.55 -16.66 -13.32
N MET A 275 -12.11 -15.51 -12.78
CA MET A 275 -12.93 -14.30 -12.69
C MET A 275 -13.30 -13.73 -14.06
N THR A 276 -12.35 -13.71 -14.99
CA THR A 276 -12.54 -13.15 -16.33
C THR A 276 -13.44 -14.05 -17.19
N GLN A 277 -13.30 -15.38 -17.09
CA GLN A 277 -14.16 -16.34 -17.78
C GLN A 277 -15.60 -16.35 -17.25
N ALA A 278 -15.78 -16.28 -15.93
CA ALA A 278 -17.11 -16.24 -15.32
C ALA A 278 -17.93 -15.03 -15.79
N THR A 279 -17.27 -13.91 -16.07
CA THR A 279 -17.92 -12.68 -16.54
C THR A 279 -18.37 -12.81 -18.00
N ILE A 280 -17.63 -13.53 -18.85
CA ILE A 280 -17.99 -13.79 -20.25
C ILE A 280 -19.24 -14.68 -20.35
N VAL A 281 -19.44 -15.62 -19.42
CA VAL A 281 -20.62 -16.52 -19.41
C VAL A 281 -21.89 -15.81 -18.89
N SER A 282 -21.73 -14.71 -18.17
CA SER A 282 -22.85 -13.96 -17.56
C SER A 282 -23.42 -12.82 -18.40
N ILE A 283 -22.86 -12.59 -19.61
CA ILE A 283 -23.29 -11.58 -20.59
C ILE A 283 -23.96 -12.29 -21.76
#